data_AF-A0A2E4XKV8-F1
#
_entry.id   AF-A0A2E4XKV8-F1
#
_cell.length_a   1.000
_cell.length_b   1.000
_cell.length_c   1.000
_cell.angle_alpha   90.00
_cell.angle_beta   90.00
_cell.angle_gamma   90.00
#
_symmetry.space_group_name_H-M   'P 1'
#
loop_
_entity.id
_entity.type
_entity.pdbx_description
1 polymer ?
#
loop_
_entity_poly.entity_id
_entity_poly.type
_entity_poly.pdbx_seq_one_letter_code
_entity_poly.pdbx_strand_id
1 'polypeptide(L)'
;MEYFSNHINFNLLKNHILKDPLIDWFNIQEYHNNHIFERDGSTYYREYILKESKKYKEKLLQQIIDRSQLDIPIYTCYKETLFRIKNNEPLILQGKLYNEGKKLYTKCDIIIRYDHFTKIFPRIDNIPFHLFCKEDGYLLINICYSSLHFRIDLKTIANDGLSLYKKCNLYSFREAMYKVVGERYPCFLLGKEYYYRKTHLPKDKFIGKIDFDHTIIDAYNKAYKWILYLKKNYQEMKILPKPSHKELYPNMNYKDSDWENEKMKLANEIKEITLIWNISFDERHEFLNRGITCWDDPKLLLYLKETKKKDIQERMIHMNKQNDILIYPRKNISNKLSTTIQDTNGIYFDIESFLSFDEKQNLFSHEKIQEQPVIGIIGFIYKEKYYDFTIEDFTNRSEKKNIEYFIKKLKMITKKDESLSIYHWGHAEYNYIKYIQNKYPEIEFPPYQLIDVLDYFRTEPIIVQGVFKFGLKSIGSALYRNKLIKTTWGENDNGLDSMIKFKEICQNHKKKIPLKRYIDIKEIINYNRIDCQVLYEIVELLRDKYTHS
;
A
#
# COMPACT_ATOMS: atom_id res chain seq x y z
N MET A 1 -4.39 -10.09 27.71
CA MET A 1 -3.83 -9.72 26.38
C MET A 1 -3.49 -10.98 25.58
N GLU A 2 -3.66 -10.98 24.25
CA GLU A 2 -3.39 -12.15 23.38
C GLU A 2 -1.95 -12.67 23.50
N TYR A 3 -0.96 -11.78 23.67
CA TYR A 3 0.45 -12.12 23.87
C TYR A 3 0.76 -12.84 25.19
N PHE A 4 -0.13 -12.91 26.18
CA PHE A 4 0.11 -13.64 27.43
C PHE A 4 -0.77 -14.89 27.58
N SER A 5 -1.55 -15.22 26.54
CA SER A 5 -2.33 -16.44 26.51
C SER A 5 -1.43 -17.69 26.51
N ASN A 6 -1.91 -18.77 27.14
CA ASN A 6 -1.29 -20.11 27.10
C ASN A 6 -1.26 -20.70 25.68
N HIS A 7 -2.13 -20.21 24.81
CA HIS A 7 -2.20 -20.57 23.40
C HIS A 7 -1.88 -19.37 22.53
N ILE A 8 -1.16 -19.60 21.44
CA ILE A 8 -0.82 -18.58 20.45
C ILE A 8 -1.90 -18.63 19.37
N ASN A 9 -2.42 -17.47 18.97
CA ASN A 9 -3.21 -17.36 17.75
C ASN A 9 -2.29 -16.96 16.59
N PHE A 10 -2.54 -17.49 15.39
CA PHE A 10 -1.68 -17.24 14.23
C PHE A 10 -1.54 -15.76 13.86
N ASN A 11 -2.55 -14.93 14.12
CA ASN A 11 -2.51 -13.48 13.89
C ASN A 11 -1.34 -12.78 14.60
N LEU A 12 -0.88 -13.28 15.76
CA LEU A 12 0.30 -12.74 16.44
C LEU A 12 1.58 -12.85 15.59
N LEU A 13 1.63 -13.78 14.63
CA LEU A 13 2.79 -13.92 13.75
C LEU A 13 2.82 -12.85 12.64
N LYS A 14 1.75 -12.08 12.45
CA LYS A 14 1.56 -11.15 11.32
C LYS A 14 2.70 -10.15 11.22
N ASN A 15 3.01 -9.45 12.30
CA ASN A 15 3.95 -8.32 12.30
C ASN A 15 5.35 -8.76 11.87
N HIS A 16 5.87 -9.84 12.45
CA HIS A 16 7.14 -10.39 12.03
C HIS A 16 7.12 -10.92 10.58
N ILE A 17 6.05 -11.61 10.14
CA ILE A 17 5.95 -12.10 8.75
C ILE A 17 5.96 -10.94 7.75
N LEU A 18 5.33 -9.82 8.10
CA LEU A 18 5.26 -8.60 7.29
C LEU A 18 6.44 -7.65 7.52
N LYS A 19 7.49 -8.11 8.23
CA LYS A 19 8.73 -7.37 8.46
C LYS A 19 8.56 -6.08 9.28
N ASP A 20 7.64 -6.08 10.26
CA ASP A 20 7.49 -5.00 11.24
C ASP A 20 7.35 -5.54 12.69
N PRO A 21 8.29 -6.39 13.19
CA PRO A 21 8.15 -7.06 14.49
C PRO A 21 8.22 -6.12 15.72
N LEU A 22 8.73 -4.90 15.58
CA LEU A 22 8.75 -3.89 16.66
C LEU A 22 7.35 -3.60 17.20
N ILE A 23 6.33 -3.69 16.34
CA ILE A 23 4.92 -3.50 16.69
C ILE A 23 4.47 -4.48 17.79
N ASP A 24 4.99 -5.71 17.79
CA ASP A 24 4.67 -6.68 18.83
C ASP A 24 5.16 -6.22 20.20
N TRP A 25 6.34 -5.59 20.26
CA TRP A 25 6.90 -5.06 21.49
C TRP A 25 6.12 -3.84 21.98
N PHE A 26 5.78 -2.88 21.10
CA PHE A 26 4.96 -1.73 21.49
C PHE A 26 3.58 -2.13 22.02
N ASN A 27 2.91 -3.09 21.38
CA ASN A 27 1.64 -3.61 21.88
C ASN A 27 1.77 -4.13 23.32
N ILE A 28 2.87 -4.84 23.64
CA ILE A 28 3.10 -5.34 25.00
C ILE A 28 3.37 -4.19 25.98
N GLN A 29 4.15 -3.18 25.60
CA GLN A 29 4.42 -2.02 26.46
C GLN A 29 3.15 -1.22 26.78
N GLU A 30 2.28 -1.02 25.78
CA GLU A 30 0.96 -0.39 25.95
C GLU A 30 0.15 -1.14 27.01
N TYR A 31 0.09 -2.48 26.95
CA TYR A 31 -0.67 -3.30 27.90
C TYR A 31 -0.17 -3.20 29.33
N HIS A 32 1.13 -2.98 29.54
CA HIS A 32 1.72 -2.80 30.86
C HIS A 32 1.59 -1.36 31.39
N ASN A 33 0.74 -0.52 30.76
CA ASN A 33 0.53 0.89 31.10
C ASN A 33 1.83 1.69 31.15
N ASN A 34 2.77 1.36 30.27
CA ASN A 34 3.91 2.21 30.05
C ASN A 34 3.46 3.42 29.22
N HIS A 35 2.93 4.46 29.87
CA HIS A 35 2.40 5.69 29.26
C HIS A 35 3.45 6.53 28.51
N ILE A 36 4.64 5.98 28.28
CA ILE A 36 5.72 6.60 27.51
C ILE A 36 5.40 6.57 26.00
N PHE A 37 4.70 5.53 25.51
CA PHE A 37 4.43 5.35 24.08
C PHE A 37 2.95 5.60 23.77
N GLU A 38 2.71 6.34 22.69
CA GLU A 38 1.36 6.69 22.26
C GLU A 38 1.00 5.93 20.98
N ARG A 39 -0.10 5.18 21.04
CA ARG A 39 -0.64 4.48 19.88
C ARG A 39 -1.34 5.47 18.97
N ASP A 40 -1.16 5.32 17.66
CA ASP A 40 -1.85 6.15 16.68
C ASP A 40 -3.37 5.93 16.76
N GLY A 41 -4.14 7.00 16.60
CA GLY A 41 -5.60 6.93 16.48
C GLY A 41 -6.03 6.10 15.26
N SER A 42 -7.21 5.46 15.37
CA SER A 42 -7.81 4.74 14.25
C SER A 42 -8.18 5.72 13.13
N THR A 43 -7.67 5.47 11.93
CA THR A 43 -8.00 6.25 10.72
C THR A 43 -9.29 5.74 10.08
N TYR A 44 -10.06 6.62 9.45
CA TYR A 44 -11.28 6.25 8.74
C TYR A 44 -11.01 5.19 7.65
N TYR A 45 -9.88 5.32 6.94
CA TYR A 45 -9.43 4.40 5.92
C TYR A 45 -9.25 2.98 6.44
N ARG A 46 -8.53 2.81 7.55
CA ARG A 46 -8.31 1.47 8.14
C ARG A 46 -9.63 0.80 8.52
N GLU A 47 -10.53 1.52 9.16
CA GLU A 47 -11.85 1.00 9.53
C GLU A 47 -12.68 0.61 8.30
N TYR A 48 -12.67 1.46 7.27
CA TYR A 48 -13.34 1.20 6.01
C TYR A 48 -12.80 -0.07 5.33
N ILE A 49 -11.48 -0.23 5.22
CA ILE A 49 -10.86 -1.41 4.62
C ILE A 49 -11.18 -2.69 5.40
N LEU A 50 -11.15 -2.64 6.74
CA LEU A 50 -11.52 -3.78 7.58
C LEU A 50 -12.99 -4.18 7.37
N LYS A 51 -13.88 -3.19 7.32
CA LYS A 51 -15.31 -3.39 7.07
C LYS A 51 -15.56 -3.99 5.69
N GLU A 52 -14.99 -3.41 4.63
CA GLU A 52 -15.17 -3.89 3.26
C GLU A 52 -14.50 -5.26 3.05
N SER A 53 -13.34 -5.51 3.65
CA SER A 53 -12.71 -6.83 3.63
C SER A 53 -13.58 -7.89 4.29
N LYS A 54 -14.23 -7.58 5.41
CA LYS A 54 -15.14 -8.50 6.11
C LYS A 54 -16.37 -8.77 5.26
N LYS A 55 -17.01 -7.71 4.75
CA LYS A 55 -18.19 -7.78 3.89
C LYS A 55 -17.93 -8.59 2.61
N TYR A 56 -16.79 -8.35 1.95
CA TYR A 56 -16.37 -9.11 0.77
C TYR A 56 -16.28 -10.61 1.09
N LYS A 57 -15.62 -10.95 2.19
CA LYS A 57 -15.43 -12.34 2.61
C LYS A 57 -16.77 -13.01 2.97
N GLU A 58 -17.61 -12.36 3.76
CA GLU A 58 -18.93 -12.90 4.14
C GLU A 58 -19.82 -13.10 2.91
N LYS A 59 -19.86 -12.13 1.99
CA LYS A 59 -20.59 -12.25 0.72
C LYS A 59 -20.08 -13.44 -0.10
N LEU A 60 -18.76 -13.58 -0.24
CA LEU A 60 -18.16 -14.68 -1.00
C LEU A 60 -18.49 -16.05 -0.38
N LEU A 61 -18.41 -16.16 0.94
CA LEU A 61 -18.75 -17.40 1.65
C LEU A 61 -20.24 -17.75 1.50
N GLN A 62 -21.13 -16.77 1.60
CA GLN A 62 -22.56 -16.99 1.37
C GLN A 62 -22.83 -17.50 -0.06
N GLN A 63 -22.21 -16.89 -1.07
CA GLN A 63 -22.35 -17.34 -2.46
C GLN A 63 -21.84 -18.78 -2.68
N ILE A 64 -20.84 -19.21 -1.91
CA ILE A 64 -20.35 -20.60 -1.92
C ILE A 64 -21.38 -21.55 -1.29
N ILE A 65 -21.99 -21.16 -0.15
CA ILE A 65 -23.07 -21.94 0.48
C ILE A 65 -24.22 -22.11 -0.51
N ASP A 66 -24.74 -21.00 -1.06
CA ASP A 66 -25.88 -21.00 -1.98
C ASP A 66 -25.63 -21.92 -3.20
N ARG A 67 -24.40 -21.90 -3.74
CA ARG A 67 -24.00 -22.77 -4.86
C ARG A 67 -23.79 -24.23 -4.48
N SER A 68 -23.33 -24.49 -3.26
CA SER A 68 -23.09 -25.85 -2.76
C SER A 68 -24.38 -26.62 -2.51
N GLN A 69 -25.49 -25.91 -2.25
CA GLN A 69 -26.77 -26.49 -1.82
C GLN A 69 -26.65 -27.30 -0.51
N LEU A 70 -25.66 -26.95 0.32
CA LEU A 70 -25.43 -27.58 1.62
C LEU A 70 -25.90 -26.65 2.74
N ASP A 71 -26.53 -27.23 3.77
CA ASP A 71 -26.84 -26.52 5.01
C ASP A 71 -25.65 -26.62 5.96
N ILE A 72 -24.77 -25.61 5.91
CA ILE A 72 -23.56 -25.54 6.73
C ILE A 72 -23.39 -24.15 7.36
N PRO A 73 -22.81 -24.06 8.56
CA PRO A 73 -22.51 -22.77 9.17
C PRO A 73 -21.31 -22.10 8.50
N ILE A 74 -21.35 -20.77 8.39
CA ILE A 74 -20.22 -19.96 7.92
C ILE A 74 -19.04 -20.07 8.89
N TYR A 75 -19.31 -20.13 10.19
CA TYR A 75 -18.28 -20.11 11.25
C TYR A 75 -18.25 -21.43 11.99
N THR A 76 -17.11 -22.11 11.98
CA THR A 76 -16.90 -23.34 12.76
C THR A 76 -15.90 -23.13 13.90
N CYS A 77 -16.15 -23.81 15.03
CA CYS A 77 -15.20 -23.86 16.14
C CYS A 77 -14.22 -25.04 15.96
N TYR A 78 -13.15 -25.10 16.76
CA TYR A 78 -12.15 -26.17 16.67
C TYR A 78 -12.74 -27.58 16.74
N LYS A 79 -13.64 -27.83 17.71
CA LYS A 79 -14.27 -29.14 17.91
C LYS A 79 -15.12 -29.53 16.70
N GLU A 80 -15.86 -28.57 16.17
CA GLU A 80 -16.71 -28.76 15.00
C GLU A 80 -15.89 -28.99 13.74
N THR A 81 -14.86 -28.18 13.49
CA THR A 81 -13.94 -28.40 12.34
C THR A 81 -13.35 -29.80 12.39
N LEU A 82 -12.90 -30.28 13.56
CA LEU A 82 -12.38 -31.64 13.71
C LEU A 82 -13.43 -32.71 13.42
N PHE A 83 -14.64 -32.56 13.95
CA PHE A 83 -15.74 -33.49 13.70
C PHE A 83 -16.05 -33.59 12.20
N ARG A 84 -16.22 -32.44 11.53
CA ARG A 84 -16.55 -32.37 10.11
C ARG A 84 -15.45 -32.96 9.22
N ILE A 85 -14.17 -32.70 9.53
CA ILE A 85 -13.02 -33.32 8.84
C ILE A 85 -13.03 -34.84 9.02
N LYS A 86 -13.25 -35.34 10.24
CA LYS A 86 -13.27 -36.78 10.51
C LYS A 86 -14.43 -37.50 9.81
N ASN A 87 -15.56 -36.81 9.61
CA ASN A 87 -16.70 -37.33 8.86
C ASN A 87 -16.58 -37.12 7.34
N ASN A 88 -15.45 -36.62 6.85
CA ASN A 88 -15.20 -36.35 5.43
C ASN A 88 -16.28 -35.46 4.79
N GLU A 89 -16.75 -34.45 5.52
CA GLU A 89 -17.77 -33.53 5.02
C GLU A 89 -17.27 -32.76 3.78
N PRO A 90 -18.12 -32.56 2.76
CA PRO A 90 -17.70 -32.00 1.48
C PRO A 90 -17.20 -30.56 1.53
N LEU A 91 -17.71 -29.76 2.47
CA LEU A 91 -17.41 -28.34 2.58
C LEU A 91 -17.43 -27.90 4.05
N ILE A 92 -16.35 -27.25 4.48
CA ILE A 92 -16.21 -26.68 5.82
C ILE A 92 -15.71 -25.24 5.67
N LEU A 93 -16.44 -24.29 6.26
CA LEU A 93 -16.10 -22.87 6.20
C LEU A 93 -15.50 -22.39 7.53
N GLN A 94 -14.55 -21.45 7.40
CA GLN A 94 -13.86 -20.82 8.52
C GLN A 94 -13.28 -21.82 9.53
N GLY A 95 -12.78 -22.95 9.03
CA GLY A 95 -12.24 -24.04 9.82
C GLY A 95 -11.12 -23.58 10.74
N LYS A 96 -11.13 -24.05 11.99
CA LYS A 96 -10.10 -23.76 13.00
C LYS A 96 -9.46 -25.06 13.45
N LEU A 97 -8.13 -25.10 13.43
CA LEU A 97 -7.36 -26.21 13.97
C LEU A 97 -6.37 -25.74 15.02
N TYR A 98 -6.04 -26.64 15.93
CA TYR A 98 -5.06 -26.42 16.99
C TYR A 98 -3.85 -27.33 16.76
N ASN A 99 -2.68 -26.73 16.63
CA ASN A 99 -1.43 -27.47 16.57
C ASN A 99 -0.88 -27.64 17.98
N GLU A 100 -1.14 -28.80 18.60
CA GLU A 100 -0.77 -29.10 19.99
C GLU A 100 0.74 -28.90 20.25
N GLY A 101 1.59 -29.42 19.36
CA GLY A 101 3.04 -29.32 19.50
C GLY A 101 3.59 -27.89 19.46
N LYS A 102 2.81 -26.92 18.95
CA LYS A 102 3.17 -25.49 18.95
C LYS A 102 2.26 -24.63 19.82
N LYS A 103 1.26 -25.23 20.47
CA LYS A 103 0.15 -24.55 21.15
C LYS A 103 -0.45 -23.40 20.33
N LEU A 104 -0.66 -23.64 19.02
CA LEU A 104 -0.98 -22.61 18.04
C LEU A 104 -2.33 -22.86 17.37
N TYR A 105 -3.27 -21.91 17.47
CA TYR A 105 -4.50 -21.91 16.69
C TYR A 105 -4.28 -21.30 15.31
N THR A 106 -4.80 -22.00 14.29
CA THR A 106 -4.70 -21.63 12.88
C THR A 106 -6.07 -21.78 12.21
N LYS A 107 -6.25 -21.12 11.05
CA LYS A 107 -7.56 -20.96 10.41
C LYS A 107 -7.47 -21.20 8.91
N CYS A 108 -8.45 -21.87 8.32
CA CYS A 108 -8.61 -21.97 6.86
C CYS A 108 -9.98 -21.41 6.48
N ASP A 109 -10.06 -20.57 5.46
CA ASP A 109 -11.32 -19.92 5.11
C ASP A 109 -12.31 -20.90 4.48
N ILE A 110 -11.82 -21.79 3.61
CA ILE A 110 -12.60 -22.81 2.93
C ILE A 110 -11.78 -24.11 2.91
N ILE A 111 -12.40 -25.21 3.32
CA ILE A 111 -11.88 -26.57 3.20
C ILE A 111 -12.93 -27.32 2.37
N ILE A 112 -12.58 -27.74 1.17
CA ILE A 112 -13.56 -28.25 0.20
C ILE A 112 -13.02 -29.48 -0.51
N ARG A 113 -13.81 -30.54 -0.63
CA ARG A 113 -13.41 -31.71 -1.41
C ARG A 113 -13.36 -31.38 -2.91
N TYR A 114 -12.45 -32.01 -3.64
CA TYR A 114 -12.21 -31.69 -5.04
C TYR A 114 -13.46 -31.90 -5.92
N ASP A 115 -14.20 -32.99 -5.69
CA ASP A 115 -15.48 -33.27 -6.37
C ASP A 115 -16.57 -32.20 -6.16
N HIS A 116 -16.53 -31.46 -5.05
CA HIS A 116 -17.43 -30.33 -4.78
C HIS A 116 -16.85 -29.02 -5.30
N PHE A 117 -15.54 -28.86 -5.26
CA PHE A 117 -14.86 -27.70 -5.81
C PHE A 117 -15.18 -27.51 -7.31
N THR A 118 -15.13 -28.59 -8.09
CA THR A 118 -15.44 -28.52 -9.54
C THR A 118 -16.90 -28.14 -9.83
N LYS A 119 -17.84 -28.43 -8.91
CA LYS A 119 -19.24 -28.00 -9.02
C LYS A 119 -19.42 -26.51 -8.73
N ILE A 120 -18.75 -26.01 -7.69
CA ILE A 120 -18.88 -24.60 -7.26
C ILE A 120 -18.06 -23.66 -8.16
N PHE A 121 -16.89 -24.11 -8.62
CA PHE A 121 -15.95 -23.34 -9.43
C PHE A 121 -15.64 -24.03 -10.78
N PRO A 122 -16.66 -24.27 -11.63
CA PRO A 122 -16.52 -25.11 -12.83
C PRO A 122 -15.61 -24.50 -13.91
N ARG A 123 -15.26 -23.22 -13.80
CA ARG A 123 -14.47 -22.48 -14.80
C ARG A 123 -13.01 -22.32 -14.44
N ILE A 124 -12.60 -22.68 -13.23
CA ILE A 124 -11.20 -22.55 -12.82
C ILE A 124 -10.37 -23.62 -13.53
N ASP A 125 -9.59 -23.20 -14.52
CA ASP A 125 -8.87 -24.07 -15.45
C ASP A 125 -7.34 -23.82 -15.47
N ASN A 126 -6.84 -22.83 -14.74
CA ASN A 126 -5.41 -22.51 -14.70
C ASN A 126 -4.55 -23.57 -13.97
N ILE A 127 -5.17 -24.46 -13.18
CA ILE A 127 -4.52 -25.53 -12.43
C ILE A 127 -4.96 -26.90 -12.96
N PRO A 128 -4.02 -27.81 -13.31
CA PRO A 128 -4.36 -29.19 -13.64
C PRO A 128 -4.60 -30.01 -12.36
N PHE A 129 -5.77 -29.83 -11.72
CA PHE A 129 -6.08 -30.41 -10.40
C PHE A 129 -5.96 -31.94 -10.32
N HIS A 130 -6.26 -32.66 -11.41
CA HIS A 130 -6.13 -34.12 -11.49
C HIS A 130 -4.70 -34.62 -11.21
N LEU A 131 -3.68 -33.77 -11.34
CA LEU A 131 -2.29 -34.11 -11.02
C LEU A 131 -1.95 -33.96 -9.52
N PHE A 132 -2.81 -33.29 -8.74
CA PHE A 132 -2.51 -32.86 -7.37
C PHE A 132 -3.53 -33.29 -6.32
N CYS A 133 -4.72 -33.72 -6.73
CA CYS A 133 -5.80 -34.06 -5.81
C CYS A 133 -6.53 -35.33 -6.25
N LYS A 134 -6.79 -36.21 -5.29
CA LYS A 134 -7.77 -37.29 -5.44
C LYS A 134 -9.18 -36.70 -5.49
N GLU A 135 -10.15 -37.42 -6.05
CA GLU A 135 -11.54 -36.94 -6.17
C GLU A 135 -12.18 -36.58 -4.81
N ASP A 136 -11.93 -37.38 -3.78
CA ASP A 136 -12.39 -37.16 -2.41
C ASP A 136 -11.41 -36.35 -1.54
N GLY A 137 -10.28 -35.92 -2.11
CA GLY A 137 -9.26 -35.14 -1.41
C GLY A 137 -9.70 -33.70 -1.18
N TYR A 138 -9.28 -33.12 -0.05
CA TYR A 138 -9.54 -31.72 0.26
C TYR A 138 -8.62 -30.75 -0.51
N LEU A 139 -9.14 -29.56 -0.78
CA LEU A 139 -8.41 -28.37 -1.15
C LEU A 139 -8.54 -27.35 -0.01
N LEU A 140 -7.42 -26.72 0.37
CA LEU A 140 -7.37 -25.72 1.43
C LEU A 140 -7.23 -24.33 0.83
N ILE A 141 -8.21 -23.46 1.06
CA ILE A 141 -8.28 -22.16 0.38
C ILE A 141 -8.43 -21.03 1.41
N ASN A 142 -7.55 -20.04 1.34
CA ASN A 142 -7.71 -18.77 2.07
C ASN A 142 -8.13 -17.64 1.13
N ILE A 143 -9.01 -16.78 1.63
CA ILE A 143 -9.49 -15.59 0.94
C ILE A 143 -8.58 -14.42 1.33
N CYS A 144 -8.14 -13.67 0.31
CA CYS A 144 -7.32 -12.48 0.45
C CYS A 144 -8.04 -11.29 -0.19
N TYR A 145 -8.40 -10.29 0.64
CA TYR A 145 -8.94 -9.02 0.14
C TYR A 145 -7.80 -8.13 -0.38
N SER A 146 -7.16 -8.59 -1.46
CA SER A 146 -6.12 -7.88 -2.18
C SER A 146 -6.04 -8.40 -3.61
N SER A 147 -5.41 -7.64 -4.50
CA SER A 147 -4.98 -8.15 -5.79
C SER A 147 -3.86 -9.18 -5.60
N LEU A 148 -3.92 -10.29 -6.31
CA LEU A 148 -2.87 -11.32 -6.31
C LEU A 148 -2.10 -11.25 -7.64
N HIS A 149 -0.77 -11.14 -7.54
CA HIS A 149 0.11 -11.10 -8.70
C HIS A 149 0.66 -12.50 -8.99
N PHE A 150 0.22 -13.07 -10.11
CA PHE A 150 0.68 -14.37 -10.59
C PHE A 150 2.12 -14.27 -11.11
N ARG A 151 2.87 -15.36 -10.91
CA ARG A 151 4.19 -15.56 -11.52
C ARG A 151 4.03 -15.97 -12.99
N ILE A 152 5.15 -16.11 -13.68
CA ILE A 152 5.21 -16.46 -15.11
C ILE A 152 4.51 -17.78 -15.45
N ASP A 153 4.41 -18.70 -14.48
CA ASP A 153 3.74 -19.98 -14.64
C ASP A 153 2.20 -19.87 -14.67
N LEU A 154 1.63 -18.70 -14.34
CA LEU A 154 0.19 -18.45 -14.23
C LEU A 154 -0.54 -19.37 -13.23
N LYS A 155 0.23 -19.99 -12.32
CA LYS A 155 -0.25 -20.93 -11.30
C LYS A 155 0.05 -20.41 -9.91
N THR A 156 1.28 -19.97 -9.67
CA THR A 156 1.75 -19.54 -8.34
C THR A 156 1.70 -18.02 -8.20
N ILE A 157 1.59 -17.55 -6.95
CA ILE A 157 1.50 -16.10 -6.64
C ILE A 157 2.83 -15.58 -6.08
N ALA A 158 3.17 -14.33 -6.35
CA ALA A 158 4.24 -13.59 -5.70
C ALA A 158 4.03 -13.44 -4.17
N ASN A 159 5.07 -13.02 -3.43
CA ASN A 159 5.02 -12.77 -1.98
C ASN A 159 4.90 -11.26 -1.72
N ASP A 160 3.78 -10.68 -2.14
CA ASP A 160 3.46 -9.25 -2.10
C ASP A 160 2.38 -8.93 -1.05
N GLY A 161 2.58 -7.84 -0.30
CA GLY A 161 1.63 -7.40 0.72
C GLY A 161 1.24 -8.51 1.71
N LEU A 162 -0.06 -8.74 1.86
CA LEU A 162 -0.62 -9.74 2.78
C LEU A 162 -0.53 -11.19 2.28
N SER A 163 -0.10 -11.43 1.02
CA SER A 163 -0.10 -12.79 0.45
C SER A 163 0.87 -13.72 1.17
N LEU A 164 2.03 -13.22 1.61
CA LEU A 164 2.99 -14.00 2.40
C LEU A 164 2.40 -14.43 3.76
N TYR A 165 1.71 -13.52 4.45
CA TYR A 165 1.02 -13.84 5.71
C TYR A 165 -0.06 -14.91 5.50
N LYS A 166 -0.86 -14.80 4.43
CA LYS A 166 -1.90 -15.80 4.10
C LYS A 166 -1.31 -17.17 3.73
N LYS A 167 -0.17 -17.20 3.03
CA LYS A 167 0.60 -18.41 2.73
C LYS A 167 1.14 -19.07 4.00
N CYS A 168 1.78 -18.30 4.89
CA CYS A 168 2.24 -18.81 6.18
C CYS A 168 1.08 -19.37 7.03
N ASN A 169 -0.10 -18.74 6.96
CA ASN A 169 -1.29 -19.22 7.66
C ASN A 169 -1.73 -20.60 7.14
N LEU A 170 -1.86 -20.75 5.81
CA LEU A 170 -2.18 -22.04 5.19
C LEU A 170 -1.12 -23.10 5.46
N TYR A 171 0.17 -22.73 5.48
CA TYR A 171 1.22 -23.64 5.91
C TYR A 171 0.94 -24.18 7.32
N SER A 172 0.69 -23.28 8.28
CA SER A 172 0.38 -23.68 9.65
C SER A 172 -0.89 -24.51 9.74
N PHE A 173 -1.93 -24.19 8.96
CA PHE A 173 -3.18 -24.95 8.92
C PHE A 173 -2.97 -26.36 8.36
N ARG A 174 -2.27 -26.48 7.22
CA ARG A 174 -1.97 -27.76 6.59
C ARG A 174 -1.16 -28.67 7.52
N GLU A 175 -0.17 -28.13 8.24
CA GLU A 175 0.59 -28.92 9.20
C GLU A 175 -0.24 -29.34 10.43
N ALA A 176 -1.22 -28.53 10.84
CA ALA A 176 -2.17 -28.95 11.89
C ALA A 176 -3.11 -30.04 11.38
N MET A 177 -3.61 -29.92 10.15
CA MET A 177 -4.49 -30.90 9.52
C MET A 177 -3.79 -32.23 9.27
N TYR A 178 -2.53 -32.21 8.84
CA TYR A 178 -1.71 -33.42 8.64
C TYR A 178 -1.64 -34.28 9.91
N LYS A 179 -1.59 -33.67 11.10
CA LYS A 179 -1.62 -34.41 12.38
C LYS A 179 -2.96 -35.07 12.67
N VAL A 180 -4.05 -34.56 12.10
CA VAL A 180 -5.41 -35.08 12.30
C VAL A 180 -5.71 -36.22 11.32
N VAL A 181 -5.32 -36.07 10.05
CA VAL A 181 -5.75 -36.96 8.95
C VAL A 181 -4.61 -37.76 8.32
N GLY A 182 -3.35 -37.45 8.61
CA GLY A 182 -2.19 -38.14 8.03
C GLY A 182 -1.85 -37.77 6.58
N GLU A 183 -2.56 -36.83 5.97
CA GLU A 183 -2.37 -36.40 4.57
C GLU A 183 -2.17 -34.87 4.48
N ARG A 184 -1.32 -34.44 3.52
CA ARG A 184 -1.09 -33.01 3.24
C ARG A 184 -1.84 -32.61 1.98
N TYR A 185 -2.88 -31.81 2.15
CA TYR A 185 -3.70 -31.33 1.03
C TYR A 185 -3.11 -30.10 0.33
N PRO A 186 -3.39 -29.92 -0.97
CA PRO A 186 -2.97 -28.74 -1.73
C PRO A 186 -3.62 -27.46 -1.22
N CYS A 187 -2.89 -26.35 -1.31
CA CYS A 187 -3.26 -25.05 -0.74
C CYS A 187 -3.36 -23.96 -1.81
N PHE A 188 -4.35 -23.09 -1.67
CA PHE A 188 -4.66 -22.06 -2.65
C PHE A 188 -5.06 -20.72 -2.01
N LEU A 189 -4.91 -19.63 -2.76
CA LEU A 189 -5.47 -18.32 -2.43
C LEU A 189 -6.52 -17.90 -3.45
N LEU A 190 -7.64 -17.39 -2.94
CA LEU A 190 -8.62 -16.63 -3.70
C LEU A 190 -8.45 -15.15 -3.41
N GLY A 191 -8.24 -14.37 -4.45
CA GLY A 191 -7.98 -12.93 -4.36
C GLY A 191 -9.20 -12.10 -4.65
N LYS A 192 -9.08 -10.79 -4.44
CA LYS A 192 -10.05 -9.81 -4.93
C LYS A 192 -9.91 -9.62 -6.43
N GLU A 193 -8.67 -9.54 -6.93
CA GLU A 193 -8.34 -9.36 -8.35
C GLU A 193 -7.09 -10.15 -8.71
N TYR A 194 -6.87 -10.44 -10.00
CA TYR A 194 -5.72 -11.19 -10.48
C TYR A 194 -4.96 -10.46 -11.57
N TYR A 195 -3.64 -10.42 -11.46
CA TYR A 195 -2.78 -9.79 -12.46
C TYR A 195 -1.57 -10.66 -12.78
N TYR A 196 -1.16 -10.67 -14.05
CA TYR A 196 0.19 -11.06 -14.44
C TYR A 196 0.86 -9.84 -15.06
N ARG A 197 1.92 -9.35 -14.41
CA ARG A 197 2.54 -8.05 -14.73
C ARG A 197 1.46 -6.95 -14.70
N LYS A 198 1.17 -6.33 -15.85
CA LYS A 198 0.14 -5.27 -16.01
C LYS A 198 -1.17 -5.81 -16.60
N THR A 199 -1.25 -7.10 -16.91
CA THR A 199 -2.42 -7.72 -17.53
C THR A 199 -3.36 -8.22 -16.46
N HIS A 200 -4.61 -7.76 -16.50
CA HIS A 200 -5.69 -8.26 -15.64
C HIS A 200 -6.16 -9.64 -16.12
N LEU A 201 -6.26 -10.60 -15.20
CA LEU A 201 -6.61 -12.00 -15.51
C LEU A 201 -8.08 -12.28 -15.15
N PRO A 202 -8.78 -13.18 -15.88
CA PRO A 202 -10.17 -13.53 -15.58
C PRO A 202 -10.33 -14.17 -14.20
N LYS A 203 -11.10 -13.53 -13.32
CA LYS A 203 -11.28 -13.99 -11.94
C LYS A 203 -11.95 -15.36 -11.83
N ASP A 204 -12.91 -15.66 -12.71
CA ASP A 204 -13.66 -16.92 -12.73
C ASP A 204 -12.85 -18.13 -13.24
N LYS A 205 -11.67 -17.89 -13.84
CA LYS A 205 -10.81 -18.93 -14.40
C LYS A 205 -9.54 -19.22 -13.60
N PHE A 206 -9.19 -18.34 -12.66
CA PHE A 206 -7.92 -18.39 -11.98
C PHE A 206 -8.07 -18.63 -10.47
N ILE A 207 -7.17 -19.44 -9.93
CA ILE A 207 -6.88 -19.55 -8.51
C ILE A 207 -5.38 -19.65 -8.30
N GLY A 208 -4.87 -19.07 -7.22
CA GLY A 208 -3.45 -19.09 -6.97
C GLY A 208 -3.00 -20.28 -6.14
N LYS A 209 -2.23 -21.18 -6.74
CA LYS A 209 -1.58 -22.30 -6.06
C LYS A 209 -0.46 -21.81 -5.14
N ILE A 210 -0.33 -22.44 -3.99
CA ILE A 210 0.75 -22.17 -3.03
C ILE A 210 1.71 -23.35 -2.99
N ASP A 211 2.94 -23.09 -3.41
CA ASP A 211 4.06 -23.97 -3.16
C ASP A 211 4.85 -23.46 -1.96
N PHE A 212 4.99 -24.30 -0.94
CA PHE A 212 5.64 -23.94 0.31
C PHE A 212 7.16 -24.05 0.16
N ASP A 213 7.75 -22.99 -0.36
CA ASP A 213 9.20 -22.83 -0.46
C ASP A 213 9.85 -22.47 0.89
N HIS A 214 11.18 -22.42 0.89
CA HIS A 214 11.96 -22.04 2.06
C HIS A 214 11.59 -20.64 2.58
N THR A 215 11.20 -19.71 1.71
CA THR A 215 10.81 -18.33 2.10
C THR A 215 9.61 -18.35 3.04
N ILE A 216 8.59 -19.12 2.72
CA ILE A 216 7.35 -19.22 3.52
C ILE A 216 7.64 -19.94 4.84
N ILE A 217 8.35 -21.07 4.79
CA ILE A 217 8.66 -21.89 5.96
C ILE A 217 9.54 -21.11 6.95
N ASP A 218 10.55 -20.40 6.45
CA ASP A 218 11.42 -19.56 7.26
C ASP A 218 10.68 -18.40 7.91
N ALA A 219 9.86 -17.68 7.14
CA ALA A 219 9.10 -16.55 7.66
C ALA A 219 8.19 -16.99 8.81
N TYR A 220 7.50 -18.11 8.62
CA TYR A 220 6.67 -18.72 9.67
C TYR A 220 7.48 -19.14 10.90
N ASN A 221 8.60 -19.86 10.72
CA ASN A 221 9.41 -20.35 11.83
C ASN A 221 10.08 -19.21 12.61
N LYS A 222 10.60 -18.18 11.92
CA LYS A 222 11.20 -16.99 12.54
C LYS A 222 10.16 -16.20 13.32
N ALA A 223 8.97 -15.97 12.74
CA ALA A 223 7.87 -15.31 13.43
C ALA A 223 7.42 -16.06 14.69
N TYR A 224 7.29 -17.39 14.61
CA TYR A 224 6.92 -18.20 15.76
C TYR A 224 7.97 -18.14 16.88
N LYS A 225 9.26 -18.23 16.52
CA LYS A 225 10.37 -18.08 17.47
C LYS A 225 10.39 -16.68 18.10
N TRP A 226 10.16 -15.64 17.30
CA TRP A 226 10.07 -14.26 17.78
C TRP A 226 9.00 -14.11 18.85
N ILE A 227 7.77 -14.57 18.60
CA ILE A 227 6.69 -14.49 19.60
C ILE A 227 7.05 -15.26 20.88
N LEU A 228 7.61 -16.47 20.78
CA LEU A 228 8.03 -17.21 21.97
C LEU A 228 9.12 -16.48 22.77
N TYR A 229 10.07 -15.86 22.08
CA TYR A 229 11.16 -15.12 22.70
C TYR A 229 10.66 -13.82 23.35
N LEU A 230 9.85 -13.05 22.62
CA LEU A 230 9.26 -11.80 23.09
C LEU A 230 8.45 -12.00 24.36
N LYS A 231 7.57 -13.02 24.39
CA LYS A 231 6.76 -13.34 25.59
C LYS A 231 7.59 -13.53 26.87
N LYS A 232 8.82 -14.05 26.73
CA LYS A 232 9.70 -14.36 27.86
C LYS A 232 10.60 -13.19 28.25
N ASN A 233 11.03 -12.39 27.28
CA ASN A 233 12.16 -11.47 27.46
C ASN A 233 11.79 -9.98 27.23
N TYR A 234 10.52 -9.64 26.99
CA TYR A 234 10.11 -8.26 26.66
C TYR A 234 10.54 -7.20 27.67
N GLN A 235 10.68 -7.57 28.96
CA GLN A 235 11.06 -6.65 30.04
C GLN A 235 12.54 -6.22 29.96
N GLU A 236 13.42 -7.10 29.46
CA GLU A 236 14.85 -6.83 29.34
C GLU A 236 15.21 -6.15 28.02
N MET A 237 14.27 -6.16 27.06
CA MET A 237 14.43 -5.55 25.76
C MET A 237 14.42 -4.03 25.84
N LYS A 238 15.45 -3.41 25.26
CA LYS A 238 15.59 -1.96 25.14
C LYS A 238 15.61 -1.55 23.68
N ILE A 239 15.00 -0.40 23.38
CA ILE A 239 15.03 0.28 22.08
C ILE A 239 16.09 1.40 22.03
N LEU A 240 16.51 1.92 23.18
CA LEU A 240 17.47 3.02 23.32
C LEU A 240 18.63 2.66 24.28
N PRO A 241 19.81 3.30 24.12
CA PRO A 241 20.19 4.22 23.01
C PRO A 241 20.37 3.51 21.66
N LYS A 242 20.37 2.17 21.68
CA LYS A 242 20.39 1.30 20.51
C LYS A 242 19.47 0.11 20.78
N PRO A 243 18.68 -0.36 19.80
CA PRO A 243 17.85 -1.52 20.00
C PRO A 243 18.68 -2.77 20.32
N SER A 244 18.28 -3.46 21.40
CA SER A 244 18.91 -4.69 21.90
C SER A 244 18.79 -5.88 20.95
N HIS A 245 17.78 -5.86 20.07
CA HIS A 245 17.47 -6.92 19.12
C HIS A 245 17.18 -6.32 17.73
N LYS A 246 17.44 -7.09 16.67
CA LYS A 246 17.26 -6.61 15.29
C LYS A 246 15.80 -6.35 14.95
N GLU A 247 14.90 -7.08 15.60
CA GLU A 247 13.45 -6.98 15.50
C GLU A 247 12.90 -5.70 16.13
N LEU A 248 13.69 -5.02 16.98
CA LEU A 248 13.31 -3.76 17.63
C LEU A 248 13.74 -2.52 16.82
N TYR A 249 14.36 -2.70 15.66
CA TYR A 249 14.60 -1.60 14.73
C TYR A 249 13.31 -1.31 13.94
N PRO A 250 12.86 -0.04 13.87
CA PRO A 250 11.67 0.31 13.11
C PRO A 250 11.90 0.12 11.61
N ASN A 251 10.91 -0.41 10.90
CA ASN A 251 10.93 -0.54 9.45
C ASN A 251 10.17 0.62 8.79
N MET A 252 10.90 1.62 8.31
CA MET A 252 10.33 2.86 7.74
C MET A 252 9.83 2.70 6.31
N ASN A 253 9.92 1.49 5.75
CA ASN A 253 9.31 1.12 4.47
C ASN A 253 7.88 0.57 4.64
N TYR A 254 7.48 0.15 5.85
CA TYR A 254 6.15 -0.38 6.13
C TYR A 254 5.33 0.66 6.90
N LYS A 255 4.21 1.09 6.33
CA LYS A 255 3.39 2.23 6.82
C LYS A 255 1.96 1.84 7.23
N ASP A 256 1.74 0.57 7.52
CA ASP A 256 0.42 0.02 7.85
C ASP A 256 0.42 -0.59 9.27
N SER A 257 0.80 0.23 10.26
CA SER A 257 0.78 -0.10 11.69
C SER A 257 0.13 1.00 12.52
N ASP A 258 -0.27 0.68 13.75
CA ASP A 258 -0.85 1.65 14.69
C ASP A 258 0.22 2.39 15.52
N TRP A 259 1.48 2.39 15.05
CA TRP A 259 2.62 2.95 15.78
C TRP A 259 3.57 3.71 14.84
N GLU A 260 3.06 4.29 13.76
CA GLU A 260 3.87 5.03 12.78
C GLU A 260 4.56 6.24 13.44
N ASN A 261 3.87 6.96 14.33
CA ASN A 261 4.47 8.12 15.01
C ASN A 261 5.62 7.70 15.92
N GLU A 262 5.44 6.68 16.77
CA GLU A 262 6.50 6.16 17.64
C GLU A 262 7.65 5.52 16.86
N LYS A 263 7.36 4.81 15.76
CA LYS A 263 8.40 4.32 14.83
C LYS A 263 9.21 5.47 14.25
N MET A 264 8.56 6.54 13.79
CA MET A 264 9.24 7.72 13.24
C MET A 264 10.11 8.42 14.29
N LYS A 265 9.60 8.59 15.54
CA LYS A 265 10.38 9.14 16.66
C LYS A 265 11.63 8.31 16.91
N LEU A 266 11.47 7.00 17.11
CA LEU A 266 12.59 6.08 17.33
C LEU A 266 13.57 6.08 16.16
N ALA A 267 13.06 6.04 14.91
CA ALA A 267 13.90 6.00 13.73
C ALA A 267 14.78 7.25 13.59
N ASN A 268 14.23 8.43 13.89
CA ASN A 268 15.00 9.67 13.89
C ASN A 268 16.05 9.68 15.00
N GLU A 269 15.70 9.20 16.20
CA GLU A 269 16.59 9.17 17.36
C GLU A 269 17.79 8.24 17.14
N ILE A 270 17.55 7.00 16.68
CA ILE A 270 18.62 6.01 16.45
C ILE A 270 19.27 6.14 15.07
N LYS A 271 18.84 7.13 14.27
CA LYS A 271 19.27 7.33 12.88
C LYS A 271 19.12 6.05 12.06
N GLU A 272 17.91 5.50 12.04
CA GLU A 272 17.61 4.20 11.46
C GLU A 272 17.81 4.18 9.93
N ILE A 273 18.43 3.11 9.42
CA ILE A 273 18.94 3.02 8.04
C ILE A 273 17.82 3.02 6.99
N THR A 274 16.67 2.40 7.25
CA THR A 274 15.52 2.39 6.32
C THR A 274 14.82 3.74 6.17
N LEU A 275 15.24 4.78 6.90
CA LEU A 275 14.87 6.16 6.57
C LEU A 275 15.37 6.53 5.17
N ILE A 276 16.58 6.08 4.79
CA ILE A 276 17.23 6.38 3.51
C ILE A 276 16.40 5.81 2.36
N TRP A 277 16.17 6.63 1.33
CA TRP A 277 15.48 6.23 0.12
C TRP A 277 16.06 4.93 -0.46
N ASN A 278 15.17 3.98 -0.74
CA ASN A 278 15.50 2.75 -1.46
C ASN A 278 16.46 1.79 -0.72
N ILE A 279 16.54 1.87 0.62
CA ILE A 279 17.13 0.81 1.43
C ILE A 279 16.00 -0.05 2.02
N SER A 280 15.94 -1.32 1.62
CA SER A 280 14.94 -2.28 2.08
C SER A 280 15.22 -2.80 3.49
N PHE A 281 14.19 -3.42 4.10
CA PHE A 281 14.32 -4.13 5.37
C PHE A 281 15.41 -5.21 5.36
N ASP A 282 15.53 -5.95 4.25
CA ASP A 282 16.50 -7.05 4.13
C ASP A 282 17.93 -6.51 4.04
N GLU A 283 18.16 -5.47 3.23
CA GLU A 283 19.44 -4.76 3.16
C GLU A 283 19.84 -4.20 4.53
N ARG A 284 18.89 -3.63 5.26
CA ARG A 284 19.15 -3.15 6.62
C ARG A 284 19.58 -4.27 7.57
N HIS A 285 19.00 -5.48 7.48
CA HIS A 285 19.48 -6.62 8.25
C HIS A 285 20.91 -7.04 7.89
N GLU A 286 21.27 -6.98 6.60
CA GLU A 286 22.65 -7.24 6.16
C GLU A 286 23.63 -6.23 6.76
N PHE A 287 23.26 -4.95 6.84
CA PHE A 287 24.07 -3.92 7.50
C PHE A 287 24.21 -4.16 9.01
N LEU A 288 23.12 -4.49 9.71
CA LEU A 288 23.18 -4.82 11.13
C LEU A 288 24.08 -6.05 11.40
N ASN A 289 24.09 -7.05 10.52
CA ASN A 289 24.99 -8.21 10.62
C ASN A 289 26.47 -7.82 10.50
N ARG A 290 26.77 -6.71 9.84
CA ARG A 290 28.12 -6.14 9.70
C ARG A 290 28.46 -5.14 10.81
N GLY A 291 27.58 -4.97 11.79
CA GLY A 291 27.75 -4.02 12.90
C GLY A 291 27.39 -2.57 12.58
N ILE A 292 26.82 -2.29 11.41
CA ILE A 292 26.40 -0.95 10.98
C ILE A 292 24.97 -0.71 11.44
N THR A 293 24.77 0.22 12.36
CA THR A 293 23.48 0.35 13.07
C THR A 293 22.75 1.66 12.89
N CYS A 294 23.34 2.63 12.19
CA CYS A 294 22.76 3.93 11.90
C CYS A 294 23.18 4.39 10.50
N TRP A 295 22.39 5.29 9.90
CA TRP A 295 22.64 5.79 8.55
C TRP A 295 23.87 6.72 8.45
N ASP A 296 24.31 7.29 9.57
CA ASP A 296 25.47 8.18 9.61
C ASP A 296 26.80 7.45 9.87
N ASP A 297 26.79 6.13 10.09
CA ASP A 297 28.00 5.31 10.15
C ASP A 297 28.78 5.40 8.82
N PRO A 298 30.04 5.87 8.81
CA PRO A 298 30.85 5.97 7.59
C PRO A 298 30.99 4.64 6.82
N LYS A 299 30.94 3.49 7.52
CA LYS A 299 31.03 2.17 6.89
C LYS A 299 29.84 1.87 5.99
N LEU A 300 28.68 2.50 6.21
CA LEU A 300 27.48 2.25 5.39
C LEU A 300 27.76 2.49 3.91
N LEU A 301 28.47 3.58 3.57
CA LEU A 301 28.78 3.96 2.19
C LEU A 301 29.56 2.86 1.44
N LEU A 302 30.44 2.14 2.14
CA LEU A 302 31.26 1.07 1.58
C LEU A 302 30.45 -0.18 1.21
N TYR A 303 29.27 -0.36 1.81
CA TYR A 303 28.43 -1.54 1.61
C TYR A 303 27.12 -1.24 0.86
N LEU A 304 26.87 0.01 0.46
CA LEU A 304 25.77 0.33 -0.44
C LEU A 304 25.95 -0.42 -1.76
N LYS A 305 24.83 -0.94 -2.30
CA LYS A 305 24.86 -1.70 -3.55
C LYS A 305 25.25 -0.81 -4.73
N GLU A 306 26.21 -1.25 -5.53
CA GLU A 306 26.64 -0.58 -6.76
C GLU A 306 25.51 -0.52 -7.79
N THR A 307 24.76 0.58 -7.76
CA THR A 307 23.63 0.85 -8.65
C THR A 307 23.53 2.35 -8.93
N LYS A 308 22.75 2.76 -9.93
CA LYS A 308 22.44 4.18 -10.16
C LYS A 308 21.84 4.89 -8.93
N LYS A 309 21.30 4.14 -7.97
CA LYS A 309 20.71 4.67 -6.72
C LYS A 309 21.77 5.03 -5.69
N LYS A 310 22.96 4.42 -5.76
CA LYS A 310 24.04 4.59 -4.76
C LYS A 310 24.43 6.05 -4.62
N ASP A 311 24.76 6.73 -5.72
CA ASP A 311 25.13 8.16 -5.71
C ASP A 311 24.04 9.03 -5.06
N ILE A 312 22.76 8.74 -5.31
CA ILE A 312 21.63 9.44 -4.68
C ILE A 312 21.63 9.18 -3.15
N GLN A 313 21.80 7.94 -2.72
CA GLN A 313 21.83 7.54 -1.32
C GLN A 313 23.02 8.16 -0.57
N GLU A 314 24.21 8.14 -1.17
CA GLU A 314 25.40 8.77 -0.62
C GLU A 314 25.18 10.28 -0.45
N ARG A 315 24.67 10.96 -1.49
CA ARG A 315 24.33 12.40 -1.41
C ARG A 315 23.30 12.69 -0.34
N MET A 316 22.27 11.87 -0.18
CA MET A 316 21.31 12.00 0.92
C MET A 316 21.99 11.89 2.28
N ILE A 317 22.86 10.90 2.48
CA ILE A 317 23.60 10.72 3.74
C ILE A 317 24.49 11.93 4.01
N HIS A 318 25.28 12.36 3.03
CA HIS A 318 26.16 13.52 3.17
C HIS A 318 25.38 14.80 3.46
N MET A 319 24.28 15.05 2.75
CA MET A 319 23.43 16.21 2.96
C MET A 319 22.83 16.25 4.35
N ASN A 320 22.47 15.11 4.94
CA ASN A 320 21.87 15.04 6.28
C ASN A 320 22.91 14.98 7.42
N LYS A 321 24.22 14.92 7.12
CA LYS A 321 25.31 15.02 8.12
C LYS A 321 25.74 16.47 8.42
N GLN A 322 25.20 17.44 7.69
CA GLN A 322 25.64 18.83 7.69
C GLN A 322 24.44 19.79 7.64
N ASN A 323 24.67 21.07 7.94
CA ASN A 323 23.63 22.10 8.00
C ASN A 323 23.88 23.32 7.09
N ASP A 324 25.00 23.36 6.36
CA ASP A 324 25.41 24.53 5.55
C ASP A 324 24.74 24.54 4.17
N ILE A 325 24.54 23.36 3.58
CA ILE A 325 23.90 23.15 2.28
C ILE A 325 22.47 22.73 2.51
N LEU A 326 21.53 23.56 2.08
CA LEU A 326 20.10 23.25 2.18
C LEU A 326 19.57 22.53 0.94
N ILE A 327 20.15 22.82 -0.24
CA ILE A 327 19.82 22.17 -1.52
C ILE A 327 21.11 21.83 -2.26
N TYR A 328 21.18 20.61 -2.75
CA TYR A 328 22.16 20.12 -3.71
C TYR A 328 21.45 19.81 -5.05
N PRO A 329 22.09 19.99 -6.23
CA PRO A 329 23.41 20.60 -6.44
C PRO A 329 23.42 22.09 -6.09
N ARG A 330 24.61 22.68 -5.89
CA ARG A 330 24.70 24.10 -5.51
C ARG A 330 24.51 25.06 -6.70
N LYS A 331 25.01 24.69 -7.88
CA LYS A 331 25.06 25.56 -9.07
C LYS A 331 24.75 24.81 -10.37
N ASN A 332 25.38 23.66 -10.59
CA ASN A 332 25.31 22.98 -11.88
C ASN A 332 24.08 22.06 -11.93
N ILE A 333 23.23 22.28 -12.92
CA ILE A 333 22.14 21.38 -13.34
C ILE A 333 22.25 21.14 -14.85
N SER A 334 21.61 20.10 -15.37
CA SER A 334 21.59 19.92 -16.83
C SER A 334 20.84 21.04 -17.56
N ASN A 335 21.25 21.27 -18.82
CA ASN A 335 20.55 22.18 -19.75
C ASN A 335 19.08 21.81 -19.91
N LYS A 336 18.75 20.52 -19.84
CA LYS A 336 17.37 20.03 -19.93
C LYS A 336 16.53 20.55 -18.76
N LEU A 337 17.02 20.44 -17.52
CA LEU A 337 16.30 21.01 -16.37
C LEU A 337 16.22 22.53 -16.46
N SER A 338 17.35 23.19 -16.77
CA SER A 338 17.42 24.66 -16.87
C SER A 338 16.40 25.23 -17.86
N THR A 339 16.34 24.67 -19.08
CA THR A 339 15.34 25.08 -20.08
C THR A 339 13.91 24.74 -19.66
N THR A 340 13.71 23.59 -19.02
CA THR A 340 12.36 23.16 -18.59
C THR A 340 11.77 24.10 -17.54
N ILE A 341 12.56 24.57 -16.56
CA ILE A 341 12.04 25.44 -15.48
C ILE A 341 11.92 26.91 -15.89
N GLN A 342 12.46 27.33 -17.05
CA GLN A 342 12.40 28.72 -17.52
C GLN A 342 11.00 29.16 -17.97
N ASP A 343 10.09 28.23 -18.31
CA ASP A 343 8.75 28.60 -18.74
C ASP A 343 7.90 29.13 -17.57
N THR A 344 7.65 30.44 -17.59
CA THR A 344 6.85 31.19 -16.63
C THR A 344 5.35 31.18 -16.95
N ASN A 345 4.94 30.66 -18.10
CA ASN A 345 3.54 30.57 -18.52
C ASN A 345 2.94 29.17 -18.31
N GLY A 346 3.66 28.25 -17.67
CA GLY A 346 3.15 26.92 -17.35
C GLY A 346 2.09 26.91 -16.24
N ILE A 347 1.50 25.74 -16.02
CA ILE A 347 0.59 25.44 -14.91
C ILE A 347 1.19 24.42 -13.95
N TYR A 348 0.79 24.48 -12.69
CA TYR A 348 1.22 23.56 -11.64
C TYR A 348 0.01 22.74 -11.20
N PHE A 349 0.04 21.45 -11.48
CA PHE A 349 -1.14 20.62 -11.67
C PHE A 349 -1.18 19.44 -10.70
N ASP A 350 -2.36 19.19 -10.12
CA ASP A 350 -2.61 18.04 -9.25
C ASP A 350 -4.06 17.54 -9.39
N ILE A 351 -4.28 16.23 -9.16
CA ILE A 351 -5.59 15.58 -9.27
C ILE A 351 -5.91 14.79 -8.02
N GLU A 352 -7.11 15.05 -7.47
CA GLU A 352 -7.72 14.16 -6.47
C GLU A 352 -8.66 13.16 -7.15
N SER A 353 -8.40 11.87 -6.91
CA SER A 353 -9.14 10.76 -7.52
C SER A 353 -9.89 9.93 -6.48
N PHE A 354 -11.01 9.34 -6.89
CA PHE A 354 -11.73 8.39 -6.07
C PHE A 354 -10.98 7.05 -6.00
N LEU A 355 -10.72 6.60 -4.79
CA LEU A 355 -10.16 5.27 -4.56
C LEU A 355 -11.16 4.19 -5.01
N SER A 356 -10.69 3.27 -5.85
CA SER A 356 -11.48 2.13 -6.29
C SER A 356 -11.21 0.91 -5.40
N PHE A 357 -12.12 0.66 -4.47
CA PHE A 357 -12.16 -0.55 -3.64
C PHE A 357 -13.19 -1.58 -4.12
N ASP A 358 -13.83 -1.31 -5.24
CA ASP A 358 -14.77 -2.26 -5.82
C ASP A 358 -14.00 -3.35 -6.58
N GLU A 359 -14.64 -4.50 -6.76
CA GLU A 359 -14.14 -5.49 -7.71
C GLU A 359 -14.34 -4.98 -9.14
N LYS A 360 -13.49 -5.41 -10.08
CA LYS A 360 -13.65 -5.19 -11.52
C LYS A 360 -14.34 -6.36 -12.20
N GLN A 361 -14.23 -7.55 -11.60
CA GLN A 361 -14.84 -8.78 -12.08
C GLN A 361 -15.44 -9.53 -10.91
N ASN A 362 -16.64 -10.10 -11.13
CA ASN A 362 -17.26 -10.99 -10.18
C ASN A 362 -16.75 -12.43 -10.42
N LEU A 363 -16.45 -13.17 -9.35
CA LEU A 363 -16.01 -14.57 -9.45
C LEU A 363 -17.08 -15.50 -10.06
N PHE A 364 -18.34 -15.11 -9.89
CA PHE A 364 -19.51 -15.94 -10.09
C PHE A 364 -20.53 -15.36 -11.08
N SER A 365 -20.34 -14.13 -11.55
CA SER A 365 -21.16 -13.50 -12.58
C SER A 365 -20.30 -12.83 -13.65
N HIS A 366 -20.82 -12.76 -14.87
CA HIS A 366 -20.16 -12.10 -16.01
C HIS A 366 -20.62 -10.66 -16.23
N GLU A 367 -21.39 -10.13 -15.29
CA GLU A 367 -21.83 -8.75 -15.35
C GLU A 367 -20.60 -7.85 -15.26
N LYS A 368 -20.38 -7.06 -16.32
CA LYS A 368 -19.41 -5.97 -16.25
C LYS A 368 -19.86 -5.01 -15.16
N ILE A 369 -19.04 -4.84 -14.15
CA ILE A 369 -19.29 -3.85 -13.10
C ILE A 369 -19.29 -2.48 -13.78
N GLN A 370 -20.35 -1.71 -13.54
CA GLN A 370 -20.54 -0.42 -14.18
C GLN A 370 -19.34 0.49 -13.87
N GLU A 371 -18.78 1.10 -14.91
CA GLU A 371 -17.64 2.02 -14.74
C GLU A 371 -18.07 3.20 -13.86
N GLN A 372 -17.31 3.42 -12.79
CA GLN A 372 -17.46 4.56 -11.88
C GLN A 372 -16.57 5.73 -12.33
N PRO A 373 -16.89 6.98 -11.95
CA PRO A 373 -15.96 8.08 -12.14
C PRO A 373 -14.68 7.84 -11.35
N VAL A 374 -13.54 8.27 -11.91
CA VAL A 374 -12.21 8.12 -11.31
C VAL A 374 -11.71 9.46 -10.77
N ILE A 375 -11.91 10.54 -11.51
CA ILE A 375 -11.41 11.88 -11.17
C ILE A 375 -12.49 12.66 -10.42
N GLY A 376 -12.13 13.19 -9.25
CA GLY A 376 -13.03 13.97 -8.40
C GLY A 376 -12.74 15.48 -8.44
N ILE A 377 -11.48 15.87 -8.27
CA ILE A 377 -11.03 17.27 -8.35
C ILE A 377 -9.83 17.37 -9.27
N ILE A 378 -9.83 18.38 -10.13
CA ILE A 378 -8.71 18.78 -10.95
C ILE A 378 -8.33 20.19 -10.52
N GLY A 379 -7.13 20.38 -9.98
CA GLY A 379 -6.63 21.68 -9.58
C GLY A 379 -5.37 22.08 -10.31
N PHE A 380 -5.21 23.38 -10.51
CA PHE A 380 -3.92 23.92 -10.92
C PHE A 380 -3.73 25.37 -10.53
N ILE A 381 -2.47 25.80 -10.45
CA ILE A 381 -2.08 27.20 -10.35
C ILE A 381 -1.62 27.71 -11.73
N TYR A 382 -2.10 28.89 -12.12
CA TYR A 382 -1.64 29.63 -13.28
C TYR A 382 -1.53 31.11 -12.90
N LYS A 383 -0.36 31.71 -13.08
CA LYS A 383 -0.06 33.11 -12.69
C LYS A 383 -0.52 33.43 -11.27
N GLU A 384 -0.04 32.63 -10.31
CA GLU A 384 -0.34 32.72 -8.86
C GLU A 384 -1.81 32.53 -8.47
N LYS A 385 -2.70 32.27 -9.44
CA LYS A 385 -4.10 32.02 -9.19
C LYS A 385 -4.42 30.54 -9.27
N TYR A 386 -5.03 30.03 -8.21
CA TYR A 386 -5.56 28.67 -8.15
C TYR A 386 -6.91 28.55 -8.88
N TYR A 387 -7.05 27.47 -9.64
CA TYR A 387 -8.27 27.07 -10.35
C TYR A 387 -8.60 25.63 -9.98
N ASP A 388 -9.86 25.36 -9.63
CA ASP A 388 -10.34 24.03 -9.28
C ASP A 388 -11.63 23.65 -10.02
N PHE A 389 -11.64 22.43 -10.55
CA PHE A 389 -12.77 21.78 -11.20
C PHE A 389 -13.16 20.57 -10.35
N THR A 390 -14.28 20.67 -9.64
CA THR A 390 -14.79 19.62 -8.75
C THR A 390 -16.06 19.03 -9.33
N ILE A 391 -16.14 17.70 -9.33
CA ILE A 391 -17.32 16.97 -9.75
C ILE A 391 -18.56 17.36 -8.92
N GLU A 392 -19.75 17.34 -9.53
CA GLU A 392 -21.02 17.71 -8.87
C GLU A 392 -21.77 16.51 -8.26
N ASP A 393 -21.53 15.30 -8.77
CA ASP A 393 -22.12 14.05 -8.29
C ASP A 393 -21.23 12.85 -8.67
N PHE A 394 -21.42 11.69 -8.04
CA PHE A 394 -20.61 10.49 -8.32
C PHE A 394 -21.03 9.81 -9.65
N THR A 395 -20.89 10.49 -10.79
CA THR A 395 -21.23 9.95 -12.12
C THR A 395 -20.17 10.23 -13.21
N ASN A 396 -20.05 9.33 -14.18
CA ASN A 396 -19.18 9.54 -15.36
C ASN A 396 -19.56 10.77 -16.19
N ARG A 397 -20.85 11.17 -16.15
CA ARG A 397 -21.34 12.38 -16.83
C ARG A 397 -20.75 13.64 -16.18
N SER A 398 -20.74 13.68 -14.85
CA SER A 398 -20.20 14.81 -14.10
C SER A 398 -18.68 14.87 -14.20
N GLU A 399 -17.99 13.73 -14.15
CA GLU A 399 -16.55 13.63 -14.44
C GLU A 399 -16.22 14.20 -15.84
N LYS A 400 -16.97 13.79 -16.87
CA LYS A 400 -16.80 14.29 -18.23
C LYS A 400 -16.95 15.82 -18.31
N LYS A 401 -18.04 16.37 -17.76
CA LYS A 401 -18.25 17.83 -17.73
C LYS A 401 -17.11 18.56 -17.02
N ASN A 402 -16.64 18.00 -15.92
CA ASN A 402 -15.54 18.57 -15.14
C ASN A 402 -14.25 18.67 -15.98
N ILE A 403 -13.94 17.60 -16.72
CA ILE A 403 -12.82 17.55 -17.67
C ILE A 403 -13.03 18.57 -18.80
N GLU A 404 -14.23 18.66 -19.39
CA GLU A 404 -14.53 19.62 -20.46
C GLU A 404 -14.28 21.07 -20.01
N TYR A 405 -14.67 21.43 -18.78
CA TYR A 405 -14.40 22.75 -18.21
C TYR A 405 -12.90 23.00 -17.99
N PHE A 406 -12.19 22.00 -17.48
CA PHE A 406 -10.73 22.05 -17.33
C PHE A 406 -10.03 22.29 -18.68
N ILE A 407 -10.35 21.48 -19.70
CA ILE A 407 -9.75 21.59 -21.03
C ILE A 407 -10.12 22.90 -21.72
N LYS A 408 -11.36 23.38 -21.57
CA LYS A 408 -11.75 24.71 -22.06
C LYS A 408 -10.88 25.81 -21.44
N LYS A 409 -10.58 25.71 -20.13
CA LYS A 409 -9.71 26.66 -19.46
C LYS A 409 -8.27 26.56 -19.95
N LEU A 410 -7.74 25.35 -20.17
CA LEU A 410 -6.41 25.17 -20.78
C LEU A 410 -6.32 25.84 -22.15
N LYS A 411 -7.32 25.63 -23.02
CA LYS A 411 -7.39 26.27 -24.35
C LYS A 411 -7.41 27.80 -24.27
N MET A 412 -8.02 28.38 -23.24
CA MET A 412 -8.04 29.84 -23.04
C MET A 412 -6.70 30.43 -22.60
N ILE A 413 -5.87 29.65 -21.88
CA ILE A 413 -4.58 30.13 -21.37
C ILE A 413 -3.40 29.75 -22.27
N THR A 414 -3.59 28.77 -23.16
CA THR A 414 -2.59 28.36 -24.15
C THR A 414 -2.57 29.38 -25.30
N LYS A 415 -1.41 29.96 -25.61
CA LYS A 415 -1.29 30.85 -26.76
C LYS A 415 -1.34 30.06 -28.06
N LYS A 416 -1.72 30.75 -29.14
CA LYS A 416 -1.70 30.18 -30.49
C LYS A 416 -0.26 29.77 -30.84
N ASP A 417 -0.09 28.53 -31.31
CA ASP A 417 1.19 27.94 -31.75
C ASP A 417 2.25 27.70 -30.65
N GLU A 418 1.90 27.85 -29.36
CA GLU A 418 2.76 27.50 -28.22
C GLU A 418 2.24 26.24 -27.50
N SER A 419 3.16 25.44 -26.96
CA SER A 419 2.83 24.28 -26.11
C SER A 419 2.75 24.72 -24.64
N LEU A 420 1.68 24.35 -23.94
CA LEU A 420 1.53 24.65 -22.52
C LEU A 420 2.37 23.70 -21.66
N SER A 421 3.29 24.23 -20.85
CA SER A 421 3.98 23.44 -19.82
C SER A 421 3.05 23.09 -18.67
N ILE A 422 2.90 21.80 -18.38
CA ILE A 422 2.12 21.26 -17.27
C ILE A 422 3.09 20.59 -16.30
N TYR A 423 3.43 21.27 -15.21
CA TYR A 423 4.27 20.73 -14.15
C TYR A 423 3.44 19.88 -13.20
N HIS A 424 3.92 18.69 -12.86
CA HIS A 424 3.31 17.78 -11.89
C HIS A 424 4.38 17.03 -11.07
N TRP A 425 3.96 16.27 -10.04
CA TRP A 425 4.87 15.54 -9.16
C TRP A 425 4.65 14.02 -9.19
N GLY A 426 5.43 13.31 -10.01
CA GLY A 426 5.44 11.86 -10.08
C GLY A 426 4.45 11.28 -11.10
N HIS A 427 4.27 9.96 -11.10
CA HIS A 427 3.65 9.28 -12.24
C HIS A 427 2.11 9.26 -12.25
N ALA A 428 1.44 9.75 -11.20
CA ALA A 428 -0.01 9.62 -11.08
C ALA A 428 -0.72 10.47 -12.13
N GLU A 429 -0.33 11.74 -12.30
CA GLU A 429 -0.95 12.69 -13.23
C GLU A 429 -0.78 12.24 -14.69
N TYR A 430 0.37 11.64 -15.03
CA TYR A 430 0.57 11.01 -16.33
C TYR A 430 -0.48 9.93 -16.62
N ASN A 431 -0.77 9.07 -15.64
CA ASN A 431 -1.77 8.02 -15.81
C ASN A 431 -3.19 8.60 -15.91
N TYR A 432 -3.50 9.67 -15.18
CA TYR A 432 -4.79 10.34 -15.27
C TYR A 432 -4.99 11.03 -16.62
N ILE A 433 -3.99 11.73 -17.14
CA ILE A 433 -4.08 12.35 -18.49
C ILE A 433 -4.32 11.27 -19.55
N LYS A 434 -3.57 10.16 -19.49
CA LYS A 434 -3.77 9.02 -20.39
C LYS A 434 -5.16 8.40 -20.22
N TYR A 435 -5.67 8.31 -19.00
CA TYR A 435 -7.03 7.86 -18.72
C TYR A 435 -8.08 8.78 -19.36
N ILE A 436 -7.93 10.11 -19.22
CA ILE A 436 -8.84 11.08 -19.84
C ILE A 436 -8.87 10.90 -21.35
N GLN A 437 -7.70 10.84 -22.00
CA GLN A 437 -7.60 10.67 -23.45
C GLN A 437 -8.23 9.36 -23.96
N ASN A 438 -8.11 8.27 -23.20
CA ASN A 438 -8.69 6.99 -23.57
C ASN A 438 -10.20 6.92 -23.32
N LYS A 439 -10.68 7.50 -22.21
CA LYS A 439 -12.10 7.43 -21.82
C LYS A 439 -12.96 8.45 -22.57
N TYR A 440 -12.40 9.61 -22.89
CA TYR A 440 -13.07 10.73 -23.55
C TYR A 440 -12.28 11.20 -24.77
N PRO A 441 -12.14 10.36 -25.82
CA PRO A 441 -11.32 10.68 -27.00
C PRO A 441 -11.80 11.90 -27.78
N GLU A 442 -13.06 12.29 -27.63
CA GLU A 442 -13.64 13.51 -28.21
C GLU A 442 -13.18 14.82 -27.55
N ILE A 443 -12.55 14.75 -26.37
CA ILE A 443 -12.04 15.92 -25.66
C ILE A 443 -10.58 16.16 -26.06
N GLU A 444 -10.39 17.09 -26.99
CA GLU A 444 -9.07 17.45 -27.48
C GLU A 444 -8.34 18.42 -26.53
N PHE A 445 -7.15 18.03 -26.07
CA PHE A 445 -6.25 18.91 -25.32
C PHE A 445 -5.61 19.95 -26.25
N PRO A 446 -5.30 21.17 -25.78
CA PRO A 446 -4.38 22.06 -26.50
C PRO A 446 -2.97 21.41 -26.57
N PRO A 447 -2.06 21.88 -27.44
CA PRO A 447 -0.67 21.46 -27.38
C PRO A 447 -0.09 21.65 -25.97
N TYR A 448 0.51 20.59 -25.40
CA TYR A 448 1.07 20.64 -24.06
C TYR A 448 2.36 19.82 -23.93
N GLN A 449 3.19 20.19 -22.96
CA GLN A 449 4.32 19.42 -22.48
C GLN A 449 4.10 19.05 -21.03
N LEU A 450 4.05 17.75 -20.74
CA LEU A 450 3.90 17.25 -19.37
C LEU A 450 5.28 17.08 -18.73
N ILE A 451 5.50 17.73 -17.59
CA ILE A 451 6.80 17.85 -16.92
C ILE A 451 6.71 17.24 -15.52
N ASP A 452 7.34 16.07 -15.36
CA ASP A 452 7.48 15.41 -14.05
C ASP A 452 8.66 16.00 -13.27
N VAL A 453 8.36 16.89 -12.32
CA VAL A 453 9.39 17.55 -11.50
C VAL A 453 10.14 16.53 -10.63
N LEU A 454 9.46 15.48 -10.16
CA LEU A 454 10.07 14.43 -9.36
C LEU A 454 11.15 13.65 -10.13
N ASP A 455 10.96 13.47 -11.44
CA ASP A 455 11.97 12.79 -12.28
C ASP A 455 13.29 13.57 -12.29
N TYR A 456 13.24 14.91 -12.34
CA TYR A 456 14.44 15.74 -12.24
C TYR A 456 15.10 15.67 -10.86
N PHE A 457 14.32 15.60 -9.77
CA PHE A 457 14.89 15.38 -8.44
C PHE A 457 15.68 14.07 -8.33
N ARG A 458 15.32 13.05 -9.11
CA ARG A 458 16.00 11.74 -9.13
C ARG A 458 17.14 11.68 -10.13
N THR A 459 16.98 12.29 -11.31
CA THR A 459 17.95 12.22 -12.40
C THR A 459 19.11 13.21 -12.26
N GLU A 460 18.86 14.42 -11.72
CA GLU A 460 19.86 15.44 -11.37
C GLU A 460 20.38 15.35 -9.92
N PRO A 461 20.10 14.25 -9.22
CA PRO A 461 19.95 14.18 -7.76
C PRO A 461 19.76 15.53 -7.03
N ILE A 462 18.57 16.13 -7.13
CA ILE A 462 18.24 17.32 -6.33
C ILE A 462 17.90 16.86 -4.92
N ILE A 463 18.77 17.15 -3.96
CA ILE A 463 18.63 16.69 -2.56
C ILE A 463 18.38 17.90 -1.66
N VAL A 464 17.34 17.80 -0.83
CA VAL A 464 17.01 18.79 0.21
C VAL A 464 17.49 18.27 1.56
N GLN A 465 18.15 19.11 2.33
CA GLN A 465 18.62 18.79 3.68
C GLN A 465 17.44 18.47 4.61
N GLY A 466 17.62 17.49 5.50
CA GLY A 466 16.61 17.05 6.46
C GLY A 466 15.59 16.05 5.89
N VAL A 467 15.84 15.47 4.72
CA VAL A 467 14.94 14.55 4.04
C VAL A 467 15.70 13.36 3.44
N PHE A 468 15.07 12.19 3.54
CA PHE A 468 15.54 10.95 2.95
C PHE A 468 14.54 10.34 1.95
N LYS A 469 13.48 11.06 1.56
CA LYS A 469 12.43 10.57 0.64
C LYS A 469 11.99 11.67 -0.33
N PHE A 470 11.61 11.29 -1.55
CA PHE A 470 11.20 12.23 -2.60
C PHE A 470 9.68 12.44 -2.72
N GLY A 471 8.89 12.26 -1.65
CA GLY A 471 7.47 12.61 -1.69
C GLY A 471 7.30 14.12 -1.71
N LEU A 472 6.28 14.65 -2.40
CA LEU A 472 6.01 16.09 -2.47
C LEU A 472 5.89 16.68 -1.05
N LYS A 473 5.10 16.04 -0.18
CA LYS A 473 4.98 16.40 1.24
C LYS A 473 6.32 16.40 1.99
N SER A 474 7.16 15.39 1.76
CA SER A 474 8.47 15.29 2.41
C SER A 474 9.43 16.40 1.98
N ILE A 475 9.51 16.66 0.67
CA ILE A 475 10.38 17.70 0.09
C ILE A 475 9.86 19.09 0.47
N GLY A 476 8.57 19.36 0.25
CA GLY A 476 7.93 20.63 0.55
C GLY A 476 8.05 21.01 2.04
N SER A 477 7.73 20.10 2.96
CA SER A 477 7.86 20.40 4.40
C SER A 477 9.30 20.70 4.81
N ALA A 478 10.30 20.08 4.18
CA ALA A 478 11.69 20.39 4.49
C ALA A 478 12.16 21.72 3.89
N LEU A 479 11.74 22.03 2.66
CA LEU A 479 11.97 23.34 2.08
C LEU A 479 11.34 24.45 2.94
N TYR A 480 10.13 24.21 3.45
CA TYR A 480 9.45 25.13 4.36
C TYR A 480 10.21 25.30 5.69
N ARG A 481 10.62 24.19 6.35
CA ARG A 481 11.45 24.24 7.57
C ARG A 481 12.76 25.00 7.37
N ASN A 482 13.35 24.86 6.17
CA ASN A 482 14.56 25.55 5.76
C ASN A 482 14.30 26.99 5.25
N LYS A 483 13.05 27.49 5.33
CA LYS A 483 12.61 28.83 4.92
C LYS A 483 12.86 29.15 3.44
N LEU A 484 12.89 28.12 2.60
CA LEU A 484 13.12 28.24 1.16
C LEU A 484 11.81 28.39 0.37
N ILE A 485 10.70 27.94 0.95
CA ILE A 485 9.34 28.13 0.44
C ILE A 485 8.45 28.61 1.59
N LYS A 486 7.25 29.12 1.28
CA LYS A 486 6.34 29.76 2.24
C LYS A 486 5.16 28.87 2.62
N THR A 487 4.84 27.87 1.81
CA THR A 487 3.67 27.01 1.99
C THR A 487 4.04 25.62 2.51
N THR A 488 3.23 25.08 3.42
CA THR A 488 3.26 23.67 3.87
C THR A 488 1.86 23.21 4.27
N TRP A 489 1.71 21.90 4.43
CA TRP A 489 0.52 21.23 4.97
C TRP A 489 0.36 21.45 6.48
N GLY A 490 -0.88 21.30 6.97
CA GLY A 490 -1.19 21.29 8.40
C GLY A 490 -0.90 19.94 9.07
N GLU A 491 -1.03 19.89 10.40
CA GLU A 491 -0.69 18.70 11.21
C GLU A 491 -1.63 17.50 11.00
N ASN A 492 -2.86 17.71 10.51
CA ASN A 492 -3.92 16.68 10.44
C ASN A 492 -4.30 16.21 9.02
N ASP A 493 -3.46 16.44 8.01
CA ASP A 493 -3.81 16.12 6.63
C ASP A 493 -3.60 14.63 6.28
N ASN A 494 -4.62 13.79 6.50
CA ASN A 494 -4.68 12.40 6.05
C ASN A 494 -5.50 12.27 4.75
N GLY A 495 -4.84 12.47 3.60
CA GLY A 495 -5.49 12.48 2.28
C GLY A 495 -6.31 11.23 1.95
N LEU A 496 -5.93 10.04 2.43
CA LEU A 496 -6.69 8.80 2.18
C LEU A 496 -8.05 8.79 2.88
N ASP A 497 -8.12 9.24 4.13
CA ASP A 497 -9.38 9.35 4.87
C ASP A 497 -10.32 10.35 4.20
N SER A 498 -9.77 11.49 3.80
CA SER A 498 -10.49 12.54 3.07
C SER A 498 -11.04 12.02 1.74
N MET A 499 -10.28 11.22 0.99
CA MET A 499 -10.74 10.64 -0.28
C MET A 499 -11.90 9.64 -0.13
N ILE A 500 -11.92 8.83 0.94
CA ILE A 500 -13.04 7.90 1.17
C ILE A 500 -14.29 8.68 1.56
N LYS A 501 -14.16 9.63 2.50
CA LYS A 501 -15.27 10.51 2.89
C LYS A 501 -15.82 11.28 1.69
N PHE A 502 -14.94 11.75 0.80
CA PHE A 502 -15.34 12.41 -0.44
C PHE A 502 -16.21 11.53 -1.32
N LYS A 503 -15.79 10.28 -1.56
CA LYS A 503 -16.57 9.31 -2.33
C LYS A 503 -17.97 9.12 -1.73
N GLU A 504 -18.06 8.93 -0.41
CA GLU A 504 -19.33 8.71 0.28
C GLU A 504 -20.25 9.94 0.25
N ILE A 505 -19.70 11.14 0.40
CA ILE A 505 -20.47 12.39 0.27
C ILE A 505 -21.03 12.51 -1.14
N CYS A 506 -20.21 12.24 -2.17
CA CYS A 506 -20.64 12.28 -3.57
C CYS A 506 -21.73 11.22 -3.87
N GLN A 507 -21.61 10.00 -3.32
CA GLN A 507 -22.58 8.92 -3.52
C GLN A 507 -23.92 9.19 -2.82
N ASN A 508 -23.88 9.79 -1.63
CA ASN A 508 -25.08 10.09 -0.83
C ASN A 508 -25.67 11.48 -1.12
N HIS A 509 -25.16 12.16 -2.14
CA HIS A 509 -25.56 13.51 -2.47
C HIS A 509 -27.00 13.55 -3.03
N LYS A 510 -27.97 13.84 -2.16
CA LYS A 510 -29.40 13.96 -2.51
C LYS A 510 -29.94 15.40 -2.39
N LYS A 511 -29.11 16.34 -1.93
CA LYS A 511 -29.53 17.72 -1.62
C LYS A 511 -29.23 18.65 -2.80
N LYS A 512 -30.02 19.72 -3.00
CA LYS A 512 -29.77 20.76 -4.02
C LYS A 512 -28.60 21.71 -3.70
N ILE A 513 -27.67 21.31 -2.83
CA ILE A 513 -26.56 22.15 -2.36
C ILE A 513 -25.31 21.75 -3.14
N PRO A 514 -24.61 22.66 -3.85
CA PRO A 514 -23.38 22.31 -4.57
C PRO A 514 -22.35 21.60 -3.67
N LEU A 515 -21.71 20.54 -4.17
CA LEU A 515 -20.71 19.75 -3.41
C LEU A 515 -19.58 20.62 -2.82
N LYS A 516 -19.13 21.66 -3.54
CA LYS A 516 -18.14 22.62 -3.05
C LYS A 516 -18.53 23.37 -1.75
N ARG A 517 -19.80 23.28 -1.31
CA ARG A 517 -20.25 23.89 -0.04
C ARG A 517 -20.07 22.99 1.18
N TYR A 518 -19.83 21.70 0.99
CA TYR A 518 -19.53 20.77 2.10
C TYR A 518 -18.14 21.08 2.67
N ILE A 519 -18.03 21.09 4.00
CA ILE A 519 -16.77 21.43 4.70
C ILE A 519 -15.67 20.45 4.31
N ASP A 520 -15.95 19.14 4.34
CA ASP A 520 -14.97 18.11 3.97
C ASP A 520 -14.44 18.27 2.54
N ILE A 521 -15.31 18.68 1.60
CA ILE A 521 -14.91 18.91 0.19
C ILE A 521 -14.06 20.18 0.07
N LYS A 522 -14.36 21.23 0.84
CA LYS A 522 -13.51 22.44 0.88
C LYS A 522 -12.12 22.14 1.43
N GLU A 523 -12.02 21.29 2.44
CA GLU A 523 -10.73 20.86 3.00
C GLU A 523 -9.90 20.12 1.95
N ILE A 524 -10.51 19.24 1.16
CA ILE A 524 -9.85 18.54 0.05
C ILE A 524 -9.41 19.51 -1.05
N ILE A 525 -10.30 20.43 -1.47
CA ILE A 525 -9.94 21.45 -2.46
C ILE A 525 -8.77 22.31 -1.95
N ASN A 526 -8.73 22.61 -0.65
CA ASN A 526 -7.62 23.32 -0.03
C ASN A 526 -6.34 22.47 0.05
N TYR A 527 -6.44 21.16 0.29
CA TYR A 527 -5.30 20.24 0.26
C TYR A 527 -4.68 20.19 -1.15
N ASN A 528 -5.49 19.96 -2.18
CA ASN A 528 -5.06 19.99 -3.58
C ASN A 528 -4.49 21.36 -3.99
N ARG A 529 -5.04 22.46 -3.46
CA ARG A 529 -4.47 23.81 -3.62
C ARG A 529 -3.07 23.91 -3.00
N ILE A 530 -2.87 23.38 -1.79
CA ILE A 530 -1.57 23.35 -1.11
C ILE A 530 -0.58 22.52 -1.94
N ASP A 531 -0.97 21.37 -2.48
CA ASP A 531 -0.12 20.54 -3.35
C ASP A 531 0.31 21.31 -4.59
N CYS A 532 -0.62 21.98 -5.29
CA CYS A 532 -0.29 22.85 -6.42
C CYS A 532 0.62 24.03 -6.02
N GLN A 533 0.37 24.65 -4.86
CA GLN A 533 1.14 25.80 -4.36
C GLN A 533 2.57 25.43 -3.99
N VAL A 534 2.76 24.29 -3.31
CA VAL A 534 4.09 23.80 -2.98
C VAL A 534 4.84 23.42 -4.25
N LEU A 535 4.18 22.78 -5.22
CA LEU A 535 4.79 22.49 -6.51
C LEU A 535 5.21 23.76 -7.26
N TYR A 536 4.35 24.79 -7.27
CA TYR A 536 4.67 26.11 -7.80
C TYR A 536 5.93 26.68 -7.13
N GLU A 537 5.93 26.79 -5.80
CA GLU A 537 7.05 27.35 -5.04
C GLU A 537 8.35 26.55 -5.22
N ILE A 538 8.28 25.23 -5.41
CA ILE A 538 9.45 24.39 -5.73
C ILE A 538 10.03 24.80 -7.09
N VAL A 539 9.20 24.91 -8.14
CA VAL A 539 9.69 25.24 -9.48
C VAL A 539 10.24 26.67 -9.52
N GLU A 540 9.58 27.63 -8.87
CA GLU A 540 10.09 29.00 -8.71
C GLU A 540 11.44 29.02 -7.99
N LEU A 541 11.57 28.28 -6.88
CA LEU A 541 12.83 28.17 -6.15
C LEU A 541 13.96 27.60 -7.02
N LEU A 542 13.67 26.57 -7.82
CA LEU A 542 14.65 26.00 -8.76
C LEU A 542 15.03 27.02 -9.83
N ARG A 543 14.06 27.78 -10.36
CA ARG A 543 14.29 28.82 -11.36
C ARG A 543 15.20 29.91 -10.78
N ASP A 544 14.84 30.52 -9.66
CA ASP A 544 15.63 31.55 -8.99
C ASP A 544 17.05 31.09 -8.72
N LYS A 545 17.21 29.83 -8.29
CA LYS A 545 18.52 29.26 -7.94
C LYS A 545 19.41 29.03 -9.16
N TYR A 546 18.86 28.54 -10.28
CA TYR A 546 19.67 28.00 -11.39
C TYR A 546 19.56 28.74 -12.72
N THR A 547 18.69 29.75 -12.85
CA THR A 547 18.61 30.58 -14.07
C THR A 547 19.18 31.99 -13.90
N HIS A 548 19.37 32.44 -12.66
CA HIS A 548 19.90 33.77 -12.33
C HIS A 548 21.34 33.73 -11.77
N SER A 549 22.06 32.61 -11.92
CA SER A 549 23.42 32.42 -11.38
C SER A 549 24.49 32.16 -12.42
#